data_AF-D4JX94-F1
#
_entry.id   AF-D4JX94-F1
#
_cell.length_a   1.000
_cell.length_b   1.000
_cell.length_c   1.000
_cell.angle_alpha   90.00
_cell.angle_beta   90.00
_cell.angle_gamma   90.00
#
_symmetry.space_group_name_H-M   'P 1'
#
loop_
_entity.id
_entity.type
_entity.pdbx_description
1 polymer ?
#
loop_
_entity_poly.entity_id
_entity_poly.type
_entity_poly.pdbx_seq_one_letter_code
_entity_poly.pdbx_strand_id
1 'polypeptide(L)'
;MKVRLSHIVKEYGYPNVEAFYKAFHKAETAYGDYQDSLKNWKQRYGEKPQSLHDRLKSKKQDIRERELTRPYSPPNRGRSR
;
A
#
# COMPACT_ATOMS: atom_id res chain seq x y z
N MET A 1 -41.24 -20.19 10.56
CA MET A 1 -39.97 -19.52 10.21
C MET A 1 -40.05 -17.99 10.27
N LYS A 2 -41.01 -17.35 9.56
CA LYS A 2 -41.16 -15.87 9.52
C LYS A 2 -41.32 -15.19 10.89
N VAL A 3 -42.03 -15.83 11.82
CA VAL A 3 -42.24 -15.30 13.19
C VAL A 3 -40.93 -15.24 13.99
N ARG A 4 -40.05 -16.25 13.86
CA ARG A 4 -38.76 -16.24 14.58
C ARG A 4 -37.84 -15.15 14.05
N LEU A 5 -37.76 -14.98 12.73
CA LEU A 5 -36.91 -13.97 12.11
C LEU A 5 -37.33 -12.55 12.52
N SER A 6 -38.65 -12.29 12.56
CA SER A 6 -39.22 -11.01 13.00
C SER A 6 -38.92 -10.69 14.47
N HIS A 7 -38.95 -11.69 15.36
CA HIS A 7 -38.55 -11.50 16.76
C HIS A 7 -37.06 -11.17 16.88
N ILE A 8 -36.21 -11.92 16.18
CA ILE A 8 -34.75 -11.70 16.21
C ILE A 8 -34.41 -10.26 15.79
N VAL A 9 -34.88 -9.79 14.63
CA VAL A 9 -34.53 -8.43 14.18
C VAL A 9 -35.02 -7.34 15.14
N LYS A 10 -36.13 -7.55 15.84
CA LYS A 10 -36.62 -6.64 16.88
C LYS A 10 -35.76 -6.65 18.15
N GLU A 11 -35.25 -7.81 18.57
CA GLU A 11 -34.27 -7.89 19.67
C GLU A 11 -33.00 -7.09 19.36
N TYR A 12 -32.58 -7.04 18.10
CA TYR A 12 -31.46 -6.22 17.62
C TYR A 12 -31.86 -4.76 17.31
N GLY A 13 -33.06 -4.32 17.67
CA GLY A 13 -33.51 -2.93 17.55
C GLY A 13 -34.10 -2.53 16.20
N TYR A 14 -34.33 -3.48 15.29
CA TYR A 14 -34.96 -3.21 14.00
C TYR A 14 -36.48 -3.41 14.07
N PRO A 15 -37.30 -2.49 13.54
CA PRO A 15 -38.75 -2.57 13.64
C PRO A 15 -39.34 -3.77 12.87
N ASN A 16 -38.69 -4.18 11.79
CA ASN A 16 -39.06 -5.34 10.98
C ASN A 16 -37.85 -5.85 10.17
N VAL A 17 -38.05 -6.99 9.51
CA VAL A 17 -37.03 -7.68 8.71
C VAL A 17 -36.59 -6.84 7.50
N GLU A 18 -37.49 -6.06 6.91
CA GLU A 18 -37.20 -5.21 5.76
C GLU A 18 -36.25 -4.05 6.11
N ALA A 19 -36.49 -3.40 7.25
CA ALA A 19 -35.61 -2.35 7.77
C ALA A 19 -34.21 -2.89 8.09
N PHE A 20 -34.13 -4.11 8.62
CA PHE A 20 -32.85 -4.80 8.80
C PHE A 20 -32.15 -5.03 7.45
N TYR A 21 -32.83 -5.61 6.46
CA TYR A 21 -32.23 -5.86 5.14
C TYR A 21 -31.76 -4.57 4.45
N LYS A 22 -32.52 -3.48 4.57
CA LYS A 22 -32.12 -2.18 4.03
C LYS A 22 -30.82 -1.67 4.66
N ALA A 23 -30.68 -1.80 5.98
CA ALA A 23 -29.45 -1.43 6.67
C ALA A 23 -28.28 -2.38 6.31
N PHE A 24 -28.56 -3.68 6.24
CA PHE A 24 -27.60 -4.70 5.86
C PHE A 24 -27.02 -4.45 4.46
N HIS A 25 -27.87 -4.26 3.44
CA HIS A 25 -27.40 -4.01 2.08
C HIS A 25 -26.62 -2.70 1.96
N LYS A 26 -27.00 -1.67 2.72
CA LYS A 26 -26.20 -0.43 2.78
C LYS A 26 -24.80 -0.69 3.34
N ALA A 27 -24.69 -1.49 4.40
CA ALA A 27 -23.41 -1.86 4.99
C ALA A 27 -22.59 -2.77 4.06
N GLU A 28 -23.24 -3.70 3.36
CA GLU A 28 -22.64 -4.60 2.38
C GLU A 28 -22.01 -3.81 1.22
N THR A 29 -22.72 -2.83 0.66
CA THR A 29 -22.18 -1.93 -0.36
C THR A 29 -20.99 -1.12 0.17
N ALA A 30 -21.14 -0.48 1.34
CA ALA A 30 -20.06 0.32 1.91
C ALA A 30 -18.80 -0.52 2.22
N TYR A 31 -18.98 -1.78 2.62
CA TYR A 31 -17.88 -2.70 2.82
C TYR A 31 -17.20 -3.07 1.50
N GLY A 32 -17.97 -3.34 0.44
CA GLY A 32 -17.46 -3.55 -0.91
C GLY A 32 -16.61 -2.37 -1.39
N ASP A 33 -17.15 -1.15 -1.30
CA ASP A 33 -16.45 0.08 -1.69
C ASP A 33 -15.14 0.28 -0.90
N TYR A 34 -15.15 -0.04 0.40
CA TYR A 34 -13.96 -0.01 1.24
C TYR A 34 -12.92 -1.05 0.79
N GLN A 35 -13.33 -2.29 0.51
CA GLN A 35 -12.43 -3.33 0.05
C GLN A 35 -11.76 -2.97 -1.28
N ASP A 36 -12.52 -2.40 -2.22
CA ASP A 36 -12.00 -1.92 -3.50
C ASP A 36 -11.01 -0.76 -3.31
N SER A 37 -11.34 0.19 -2.44
CA SER A 37 -10.45 1.29 -2.07
C SER A 37 -9.15 0.79 -1.45
N LEU A 38 -9.24 -0.21 -0.57
CA LEU A 38 -8.09 -0.83 0.09
C LEU A 38 -7.21 -1.60 -0.90
N LYS A 39 -7.81 -2.30 -1.88
CA LYS A 39 -7.09 -2.96 -2.97
C LYS A 39 -6.33 -1.95 -3.83
N ASN A 40 -6.99 -0.86 -4.22
CA ASN A 40 -6.36 0.23 -4.98
C ASN A 40 -5.22 0.89 -4.21
N TRP A 41 -5.40 1.14 -2.92
CA TRP A 41 -4.34 1.70 -2.08
C TRP A 41 -3.15 0.74 -1.96
N LYS A 42 -3.38 -0.56 -1.73
CA LYS A 42 -2.32 -1.57 -1.69
C LYS A 42 -1.59 -1.70 -3.02
N GLN A 43 -2.28 -1.58 -4.14
CA GLN A 43 -1.63 -1.61 -5.45
C GLN A 43 -0.74 -0.38 -5.69
N ARG A 44 -1.20 0.80 -5.27
CA ARG A 44 -0.47 2.06 -5.48
C ARG A 44 0.68 2.28 -4.48
N TYR A 45 0.51 1.82 -3.25
CA TYR A 45 1.39 2.16 -2.12
C TYR A 45 1.79 0.96 -1.25
N GLY A 46 1.23 -0.22 -1.50
CA GLY A 46 1.48 -1.43 -0.70
C GLY A 46 2.78 -2.13 -1.07
N GLU A 47 3.34 -1.87 -2.25
CA GLU A 47 4.74 -2.18 -2.51
C GLU A 47 5.61 -1.22 -1.71
N LYS A 48 6.42 -1.76 -0.80
CA LYS A 48 7.42 -0.95 -0.09
C LYS A 48 8.39 -0.42 -1.14
N PRO A 49 8.43 0.90 -1.42
CA PRO A 49 9.47 1.43 -2.27
C PRO A 49 10.83 1.07 -1.64
N GLN A 50 11.84 0.83 -2.49
CA GLN A 50 13.20 0.60 -2.03
C GLN A 50 13.55 1.65 -0.97
N SER A 51 13.93 1.20 0.23
CA SER A 51 14.14 2.12 1.34
C SER A 51 15.25 3.10 0.97
N LEU A 52 15.17 4.33 1.46
CA LEU A 52 16.23 5.32 1.26
C LEU A 52 17.60 4.79 1.72
N HIS A 53 17.60 3.94 2.75
CA HIS A 53 18.78 3.24 3.25
C HIS A 53 19.34 2.26 2.22
N ASP A 54 18.51 1.40 1.62
CA ASP A 54 18.95 0.45 0.59
C ASP A 54 19.47 1.17 -0.65
N ARG A 55 18.80 2.27 -1.02
CA ARG A 55 19.23 3.12 -2.14
C ARG A 55 20.59 3.79 -1.87
N LEU A 56 20.82 4.23 -0.62
CA LEU A 56 22.11 4.78 -0.20
C LEU A 56 23.21 3.71 -0.21
N LYS A 57 22.91 2.50 0.28
CA LYS A 57 23.86 1.38 0.32
C LYS A 57 24.30 0.98 -1.10
N SER A 58 23.34 0.83 -2.03
CA SER A 58 23.61 0.55 -3.44
C SER A 58 24.48 1.65 -4.07
N LYS A 59 24.13 2.94 -3.94
CA LYS A 59 24.98 4.03 -4.46
C LYS A 59 26.40 4.04 -3.91
N LYS A 60 26.57 3.76 -2.61
CA LYS A 60 27.91 3.66 -1.99
C LYS A 60 28.71 2.47 -2.54
N GLN A 61 28.05 1.38 -2.90
CA GLN A 61 28.70 0.24 -3.53
C GLN A 61 29.11 0.56 -4.97
N ASP A 62 28.22 1.13 -5.78
CA ASP A 62 28.51 1.55 -7.15
C ASP A 62 29.69 2.52 -7.23
N ILE A 63 29.76 3.50 -6.32
CA ILE A 63 30.89 4.44 -6.25
C ILE A 63 32.19 3.71 -5.94
N ARG A 64 32.18 2.75 -5.00
CA ARG A 64 33.38 1.97 -4.65
C ARG A 64 33.86 1.14 -5.84
N GLU A 65 32.96 0.46 -6.53
CA GLU A 65 33.30 -0.34 -7.72
C GLU A 65 33.85 0.52 -8.85
N ARG A 66 33.29 1.72 -9.07
CA ARG A 66 33.80 2.69 -10.05
C ARG A 66 35.19 3.20 -9.71
N GLU A 67 35.48 3.49 -8.44
CA GLU A 67 36.84 3.91 -8.04
C GLU A 67 37.85 2.76 -8.14
N LEU A 68 37.45 1.52 -7.81
CA LEU A 68 38.29 0.34 -7.97
C LEU A 68 38.62 0.03 -9.43
N THR A 69 37.68 0.27 -10.33
CA THR A 69 37.84 0.04 -11.78
C THR A 69 38.31 1.28 -12.53
N ARG A 70 38.63 2.37 -11.80
CA ARG A 70 38.98 3.64 -12.41
C ARG A 70 40.30 3.50 -13.15
N PRO A 71 40.35 3.78 -14.47
CA PRO A 71 41.61 3.79 -15.20
C PRO A 71 42.51 4.89 -14.64
N TYR A 72 43.79 4.56 -14.46
CA TYR A 72 44.78 5.51 -13.98
C TYR A 72 44.84 6.72 -14.93
N SER A 73 44.40 7.89 -14.45
CA SER A 73 44.67 9.17 -15.09
C SER A 73 45.89 9.78 -14.41
N PRO A 74 47.03 9.90 -15.11
CA PRO A 74 48.18 10.59 -14.55
C PRO A 74 47.78 12.02 -14.18
N PRO A 75 48.20 12.56 -13.03
CA PRO A 75 47.96 13.94 -12.70
C PRO A 75 48.54 14.82 -13.80
N ASN A 76 47.72 15.74 -14.32
CA ASN A 76 48.09 16.67 -15.36
C ASN A 76 49.15 17.63 -14.79
N ARG A 77 50.42 17.19 -14.80
CA ARG A 77 51.56 18.03 -14.45
C ARG A 77 51.63 19.07 -15.55
N GLY A 78 51.17 20.27 -15.20
CA GLY A 78 51.12 21.41 -16.09
C GLY A 78 52.38 21.45 -16.96
N ARG A 79 52.15 21.49 -18.27
CA ARG A 79 53.16 21.73 -19.29
C ARG A 79 53.90 23.01 -18.90
N SER A 80 55.03 22.87 -18.21
CA SER A 80 55.92 24.00 -17.92
C SER A 80 56.38 24.54 -19.28
N ARG A 81 56.10 25.83 -19.48
CA ARG A 81 56.52 26.59 -20.65
C ARG A 81 58.03 26.76 -20.67
#